data_AF-A0A3M1LJ73-F1
#
_entry.id   AF-A0A3M1LJ73-F1
#
_cell.length_a   1.000
_cell.length_b   1.000
_cell.length_c   1.000
_cell.angle_alpha   90.00
_cell.angle_beta   90.00
_cell.angle_gamma   90.00
#
_symmetry.space_group_name_H-M   'P 1'
#
loop_
_entity.id
_entity.type
_entity.pdbx_description
1 polymer ?
#
loop_
_entity_poly.entity_id
_entity_poly.type
_entity_poly.pdbx_seq_one_letter_code
_entity_poly.pdbx_strand_id
1 'polypeptide(L)'
;LGAGEILLTSIDKDGTKDGYDLDLTKAISKAVNIPIIASGGCGKPKHMLDVFKYGKADAALAASIFHYKEYSIPNVKRYLKRRGIRVRI
;
A
#
# COMPACT_ATOMS: atom_id res chain seq x y z
N LEU A 1 -25.30 5.62 3.76
CA LEU A 1 -24.29 4.59 4.10
C LEU A 1 -23.04 5.32 4.57
N GLY A 2 -22.54 5.06 5.78
CA GLY A 2 -21.50 5.86 6.46
C GLY A 2 -20.21 5.07 6.73
N ALA A 3 -19.65 4.43 5.70
CA ALA A 3 -18.37 3.73 5.82
C ALA A 3 -17.24 4.74 6.11
N GLY A 4 -16.34 4.40 7.04
CA GLY A 4 -15.25 5.28 7.47
C GLY A 4 -13.93 5.07 6.74
N GLU A 5 -13.75 3.96 6.01
CA GLU A 5 -12.52 3.59 5.30
C GLU A 5 -12.83 2.48 4.27
N ILE A 6 -12.01 2.36 3.22
CA ILE A 6 -12.07 1.26 2.24
C ILE A 6 -10.77 0.47 2.26
N LEU A 7 -10.89 -0.85 2.48
CA LEU A 7 -9.83 -1.80 2.18
C LEU A 7 -9.97 -2.25 0.72
N LEU A 8 -9.05 -1.79 -0.13
CA LEU A 8 -9.11 -2.00 -1.57
C LEU A 8 -8.10 -3.07 -1.99
N THR A 9 -8.59 -4.29 -2.23
CA THR A 9 -7.78 -5.40 -2.74
C THR A 9 -7.95 -5.54 -4.26
N SER A 10 -6.86 -5.45 -5.02
CA SER A 10 -6.86 -5.83 -6.44
C SER A 10 -6.74 -7.34 -6.57
N ILE A 11 -7.76 -7.98 -7.16
CA ILE A 11 -7.77 -9.42 -7.41
C ILE A 11 -6.62 -9.80 -8.36
N ASP A 12 -6.38 -9.01 -9.40
CA ASP A 12 -5.34 -9.28 -10.41
C ASP A 12 -3.93 -9.20 -9.85
N LYS A 13 -3.73 -8.39 -8.80
CA LYS A 13 -2.42 -8.23 -8.15
C LYS A 13 -2.24 -9.13 -6.95
N ASP A 14 -3.30 -9.68 -6.37
CA ASP A 14 -3.19 -10.42 -5.12
C ASP A 14 -2.29 -11.66 -5.26
N GLY A 15 -1.43 -11.88 -4.27
CA GLY A 15 -0.42 -12.96 -4.29
C GLY A 15 0.74 -12.81 -5.29
N THR A 16 0.68 -11.90 -6.28
CA THR A 16 1.69 -11.80 -7.35
C THR A 16 3.07 -11.30 -6.89
N LYS A 17 3.11 -10.52 -5.80
CA LYS A 17 4.29 -9.78 -5.33
C LYS A 17 4.86 -8.76 -6.35
N ASP A 18 4.14 -8.43 -7.42
CA ASP A 18 4.62 -7.53 -8.49
C ASP A 18 4.24 -6.05 -8.33
N GLY A 19 3.59 -5.71 -7.22
CA GLY A 19 3.16 -4.34 -6.91
C GLY A 19 1.66 -4.23 -6.71
N TYR A 20 1.27 -3.17 -6.00
CA TYR A 20 -0.13 -2.77 -5.90
C TYR A 20 -0.64 -2.31 -7.27
N ASP A 21 -1.96 -2.36 -7.44
CA ASP A 21 -2.61 -1.75 -8.59
C ASP A 21 -2.71 -0.23 -8.41
N LEU A 22 -1.78 0.49 -9.03
CA LEU A 22 -1.67 1.95 -8.88
C LEU A 22 -2.84 2.69 -9.54
N ASP A 23 -3.33 2.21 -10.67
CA ASP A 23 -4.39 2.88 -11.41
C ASP A 23 -5.74 2.67 -10.73
N LEU A 24 -6.03 1.45 -10.28
CA LEU A 24 -7.21 1.15 -9.47
C LEU A 24 -7.20 1.99 -8.19
N THR A 25 -6.09 1.96 -7.44
CA THR A 25 -5.99 2.71 -6.17
C THR A 25 -6.19 4.19 -6.41
N LYS A 26 -5.54 4.76 -7.43
CA LYS A 26 -5.65 6.19 -7.78
C LYS A 26 -7.04 6.57 -8.23
N ALA A 27 -7.75 5.71 -8.95
CA ALA A 27 -9.12 5.96 -9.38
C ALA A 27 -10.05 6.05 -8.17
N ILE A 28 -9.98 5.07 -7.25
CA ILE A 28 -10.82 5.04 -6.04
C ILE A 28 -10.47 6.17 -5.07
N SER A 29 -9.18 6.41 -4.78
CA SER A 29 -8.73 7.51 -3.91
C SER A 29 -9.15 8.90 -4.42
N LYS A 30 -9.44 9.06 -5.72
CA LYS A 30 -9.98 10.31 -6.27
C LYS A 30 -11.50 10.39 -6.25
N ALA A 31 -12.19 9.24 -6.17
CA ALA A 31 -13.63 9.16 -6.24
C ALA A 31 -14.30 9.32 -4.86
N VAL A 32 -13.57 9.10 -3.77
CA VAL A 32 -14.11 9.16 -2.41
C VAL A 32 -13.29 10.06 -1.49
N ASN A 33 -13.92 10.54 -0.42
CA ASN A 33 -13.30 11.40 0.60
C ASN A 33 -12.96 10.64 1.90
N ILE A 34 -13.05 9.31 1.89
CA ILE A 34 -12.68 8.47 3.03
C ILE A 34 -11.34 7.77 2.74
N PRO A 35 -10.55 7.43 3.77
CA PRO A 35 -9.25 6.80 3.60
C PRO A 35 -9.30 5.49 2.80
N ILE A 36 -8.23 5.24 2.04
CA ILE A 36 -8.03 4.02 1.25
C ILE A 36 -6.81 3.25 1.76
N ILE A 37 -7.01 1.97 2.08
CA ILE A 37 -5.96 1.00 2.32
C ILE A 37 -5.72 0.20 1.04
N ALA A 38 -4.54 0.37 0.42
CA ALA A 38 -4.15 -0.45 -0.71
C ALA A 38 -3.75 -1.87 -0.27
N SER A 39 -4.30 -2.88 -0.93
CA SER A 39 -4.11 -4.31 -0.63
C SER A 39 -3.93 -5.13 -1.93
N GLY A 40 -3.19 -6.24 -1.83
CA GLY A 40 -2.86 -7.12 -2.95
C GLY A 40 -1.58 -6.73 -3.71
N GLY A 41 -0.64 -7.67 -3.86
CA GLY A 41 0.53 -7.56 -4.74
C GLY A 41 1.82 -6.98 -4.16
N CYS A 42 1.87 -6.61 -2.88
CA CYS A 42 3.11 -6.07 -2.30
C CYS A 42 4.23 -7.13 -2.18
N GLY A 43 5.38 -6.88 -2.81
CA GLY A 43 6.56 -7.76 -2.80
C GLY A 43 7.85 -7.11 -2.31
N LYS A 44 7.91 -5.77 -2.22
CA LYS A 44 9.09 -5.04 -1.72
C LYS A 44 8.71 -3.64 -1.23
N PRO A 45 9.54 -2.99 -0.39
CA PRO A 45 9.28 -1.65 0.14
C PRO A 45 9.01 -0.58 -0.93
N LYS A 46 9.58 -0.75 -2.14
CA LYS A 46 9.33 0.13 -3.28
C LYS A 46 7.84 0.15 -3.69
N HIS A 47 7.13 -0.97 -3.58
CA HIS A 47 5.71 -1.02 -3.96
C HIS A 47 4.86 -0.15 -3.03
N MET A 48 5.17 -0.13 -1.73
CA MET A 48 4.52 0.79 -0.78
C MET A 48 4.84 2.25 -1.09
N LEU A 49 6.09 2.56 -1.42
CA LEU A 49 6.46 3.92 -1.85
C LEU A 49 5.65 4.34 -3.08
N ASP A 50 5.54 3.45 -4.07
CA ASP A 50 4.88 3.75 -5.34
C ASP A 50 3.36 3.94 -5.13
N VAL A 51 2.70 3.14 -4.27
CA VAL A 51 1.27 3.32 -3.98
C VAL A 51 0.96 4.57 -3.17
N PHE A 52 1.86 4.99 -2.27
CA PHE A 52 1.73 6.29 -1.59
C PHE A 52 1.96 7.47 -2.54
N LYS A 53 2.97 7.40 -3.42
CA LYS A 53 3.32 8.51 -4.32
C LYS A 53 2.36 8.66 -5.50
N TYR A 54 1.99 7.55 -6.13
CA TYR A 54 1.29 7.54 -7.41
C TYR A 54 -0.14 7.02 -7.28
N GLY A 55 -0.35 6.01 -6.42
CA GLY A 55 -1.67 5.45 -6.12
C GLY A 55 -2.52 6.33 -5.21
N LYS A 56 -1.93 7.26 -4.45
CA LYS A 56 -2.60 8.10 -3.45
C LYS A 56 -3.35 7.29 -2.37
N ALA A 57 -2.81 6.16 -1.97
CA ALA A 57 -3.32 5.44 -0.80
C ALA A 57 -2.97 6.16 0.49
N ASP A 58 -3.82 6.04 1.50
CA ASP A 58 -3.58 6.54 2.85
C ASP A 58 -2.82 5.51 3.70
N ALA A 59 -3.07 4.22 3.42
CA ALA A 59 -2.39 3.10 4.04
C ALA A 59 -2.02 2.00 3.01
N ALA A 60 -1.04 1.18 3.35
CA ALA A 60 -0.61 0.05 2.54
C ALA A 60 -0.57 -1.22 3.39
N LEU A 61 -1.35 -2.21 3.00
CA LEU A 61 -1.41 -3.53 3.62
C LEU A 61 -0.52 -4.50 2.85
N ALA A 62 0.25 -5.32 3.56
CA ALA A 62 1.03 -6.40 2.96
C ALA A 62 1.08 -7.60 3.90
N ALA A 63 0.97 -8.80 3.35
CA ALA A 63 1.02 -10.04 4.12
C ALA A 63 2.33 -10.81 3.86
N SER A 64 2.55 -11.27 2.62
CA SER A 64 3.61 -12.22 2.27
C SER A 64 5.01 -11.76 2.68
N ILE A 65 5.38 -10.50 2.40
CA ILE A 65 6.72 -9.98 2.69
C ILE A 65 7.06 -9.96 4.19
N PHE A 66 6.05 -9.92 5.06
CA PHE A 66 6.22 -9.93 6.51
C PHE A 66 6.12 -11.36 7.07
N HIS A 67 5.17 -12.16 6.59
CA HIS A 67 5.01 -13.55 7.02
C HIS A 67 6.26 -14.39 6.68
N TYR A 68 6.83 -14.19 5.50
CA TYR A 68 8.05 -14.88 5.07
C TYR A 68 9.34 -14.19 5.54
N LYS A 69 9.24 -13.14 6.38
CA LYS A 69 10.37 -12.40 6.95
C LYS A 69 11.37 -11.84 5.91
N GLU A 70 10.93 -11.65 4.67
CA GLU A 70 11.72 -11.02 3.59
C GLU A 70 12.07 -9.58 3.95
N TYR A 71 11.14 -8.88 4.61
CA TYR A 71 11.33 -7.56 5.15
C TYR A 71 10.75 -7.46 6.56
N SER A 72 11.35 -6.62 7.40
CA SER A 72 10.78 -6.26 8.71
C SER A 72 10.06 -4.92 8.62
N ILE A 73 9.00 -4.74 9.41
CA ILE A 73 8.27 -3.46 9.49
C ILE A 73 9.21 -2.27 9.76
N PRO A 74 10.20 -2.34 10.69
CA PRO A 74 11.17 -1.27 10.88
C PRO A 74 12.02 -0.97 9.63
N ASN A 75 12.43 -1.99 8.87
CA ASN A 75 13.19 -1.80 7.62
C ASN A 75 12.36 -1.08 6.56
N VAL A 76 11.10 -1.48 6.39
CA VAL A 76 10.16 -0.82 5.46
C VAL A 76 9.93 0.64 5.86
N LYS A 77 9.66 0.91 7.15
CA LYS A 77 9.45 2.27 7.65
C LYS A 77 10.68 3.16 7.44
N ARG A 78 11.88 2.66 7.74
CA ARG A 78 13.13 3.40 7.46
C ARG A 78 13.31 3.68 5.98
N TYR A 79 13.01 2.69 5.12
CA TYR A 79 13.07 2.84 3.67
C TYR A 79 12.14 3.97 3.16
N LEU A 80 10.91 4.01 3.68
CA LEU A 80 9.88 5.00 3.34
C LEU A 80 10.25 6.40 3.88
N LYS A 81 10.69 6.50 5.13
CA LYS A 81 11.14 7.75 5.75
C LYS A 81 12.28 8.40 4.96
N ARG A 82 13.29 7.62 4.56
CA ARG A 82 14.41 8.08 3.72
C ARG A 82 14.00 8.62 2.36
N ARG A 83 12.76 8.35 1.90
CA ARG A 83 12.23 8.76 0.59
C ARG A 83 11.09 9.79 0.70
N GLY A 84 10.96 10.41 1.87
CA GLY A 84 10.04 11.52 2.11
C GLY A 84 8.62 11.11 2.52
N ILE A 85 8.35 9.82 2.74
CA ILE A 85 7.05 9.39 3.28
C ILE A 85 7.07 9.54 4.80
N ARG A 86 6.12 10.30 5.34
CA ARG A 86 5.94 10.47 6.78
C ARG A 86 5.38 9.16 7.36
N VAL A 87 6.17 8.51 8.19
CA VAL A 87 5.80 7.27 8.88
C VAL A 87 6.18 7.34 10.35
N ARG A 88 5.41 6.67 11.21
CA ARG A 88 5.76 6.49 12.62
C ARG A 88 6.96 5.54 12.73
N ILE A 89 8.07 6.02 13.28
CA ILE A 89 9.27 5.21 13.55
C ILE A 89 9.11 4.50 14.89
#